data_AF-A0A1C6FIL0-F1
#
_entry.id   AF-A0A1C6FIL0-F1
#
_cell.length_a   1.000
_cell.length_b   1.000
_cell.length_c   1.000
_cell.angle_alpha   90.00
_cell.angle_beta   90.00
_cell.angle_gamma   90.00
#
_symmetry.space_group_name_H-M   'P 1'
#
loop_
_entity.id
_entity.type
_entity.pdbx_description
1 polymer ?
#
loop_
_entity_poly.entity_id
_entity_poly.type
_entity_poly.pdbx_seq_one_letter_code
_entity_poly.pdbx_strand_id
1 'polypeptide(L)'
;MRFCIFFHSLIYQHRLQRRIKQKYMHGLLLVIQTISDFLWGTPMTIALIGTGLYLSIKFKFRYITKIKFHFQNTFGKMFKGKGDGEGTVSGFAAACTAMANTIGVGNIGGVATAITMGGPGAIFWMWISALLGMSTKACEIILGQRYRVKYEN
;
A
#
# COMPACT_ATOMS: atom_id res chain seq x y z
N MET A 1 18.17 57.10 -11.02
CA MET A 1 19.02 56.40 -10.03
C MET A 1 18.27 55.54 -9.00
N ARG A 2 17.16 55.98 -8.39
CA ARG A 2 16.41 55.20 -7.37
C ARG A 2 15.82 53.86 -7.84
N PHE A 3 15.49 53.72 -9.13
CA PHE A 3 14.94 52.47 -9.68
C PHE A 3 15.95 51.31 -9.72
N CYS A 4 17.23 51.61 -9.97
CA CYS A 4 18.29 50.59 -10.06
C CYS A 4 18.68 50.04 -8.67
N ILE A 5 18.67 50.92 -7.65
CA ILE A 5 18.93 50.54 -6.25
C ILE A 5 17.79 49.67 -5.71
N PHE A 6 16.54 49.99 -6.06
CA PHE A 6 15.38 49.18 -5.66
C PHE A 6 15.42 47.78 -6.29
N PHE A 7 15.73 47.67 -7.59
CA PHE A 7 15.87 46.38 -8.27
C PHE A 7 17.02 45.53 -7.71
N HIS A 8 18.17 46.14 -7.39
CA HIS A 8 19.29 45.42 -6.79
C HIS A 8 18.94 44.91 -5.38
N SER A 9 18.22 45.71 -4.59
CA SER A 9 17.75 45.33 -3.26
C SER A 9 16.72 44.19 -3.31
N LEU A 10 15.78 44.21 -4.28
CA LEU A 10 14.81 43.14 -4.50
C LEU A 10 15.46 41.81 -4.94
N ILE A 11 16.46 41.87 -5.83
CA ILE A 11 17.25 40.71 -6.23
C ILE A 11 18.07 40.16 -5.05
N TYR A 12 18.57 41.04 -4.17
CA TYR A 12 19.30 40.63 -2.97
C TYR A 12 18.37 39.94 -1.96
N GLN A 13 17.19 40.50 -1.70
CA GLN A 13 16.14 39.91 -0.85
C GLN A 13 15.68 38.54 -1.38
N HIS A 14 15.48 38.41 -2.70
CA HIS A 14 15.05 37.16 -3.32
C HIS A 14 16.16 36.07 -3.32
N ARG A 15 17.44 36.46 -3.44
CA ARG A 15 18.58 35.52 -3.28
C ARG A 15 18.81 35.12 -1.83
N LEU A 16 18.57 36.01 -0.87
CA LEU A 16 18.67 35.72 0.56
C LEU A 16 17.54 34.78 1.02
N GLN A 17 16.30 35.04 0.59
CA GLN A 17 15.15 34.15 0.82
C GLN A 17 15.38 32.74 0.25
N ARG A 18 15.93 32.61 -0.97
CA ARG A 18 16.29 31.30 -1.53
C ARG A 18 17.32 30.56 -0.68
N ARG A 19 18.40 31.22 -0.24
CA ARG A 19 19.44 30.58 0.61
C ARG A 19 18.93 30.17 1.99
N ILE A 20 18.08 30.99 2.60
CA ILE A 20 17.44 30.68 3.88
C ILE A 20 16.49 29.48 3.72
N LYS A 21 15.61 29.49 2.71
CA LYS A 21 14.70 28.38 2.41
C LYS A 21 15.46 27.08 2.10
N GLN A 22 16.60 27.15 1.40
CA GLN A 22 17.45 26.00 1.09
C GLN A 22 18.05 25.38 2.36
N LYS A 23 18.56 26.19 3.30
CA LYS A 23 19.14 25.70 4.57
C LYS A 23 18.10 25.00 5.46
N TYR A 24 16.90 25.57 5.58
CA TYR A 24 15.79 24.94 6.32
C TYR A 24 15.25 23.69 5.61
N MET A 25 15.16 23.72 4.29
CA MET A 25 14.68 22.59 3.48
C MET A 25 15.66 21.40 3.55
N HIS A 26 16.97 21.64 3.54
CA HIS A 26 17.96 20.56 3.74
C HIS A 26 17.89 19.94 5.14
N GLY A 27 17.72 20.75 6.20
CA GLY A 27 17.52 20.23 7.55
C GLY A 27 16.25 19.38 7.69
N LEU A 28 15.14 19.86 7.12
CA LEU A 28 13.86 19.14 7.09
C LEU A 28 13.97 17.81 6.33
N LEU A 29 14.61 17.83 5.15
CA LEU A 29 14.80 16.64 4.32
C LEU A 29 15.61 15.57 5.04
N LEU A 30 16.67 15.94 5.78
CA LEU A 30 17.46 14.98 6.55
C LEU A 30 16.66 14.32 7.67
N VAL A 31 15.83 15.10 8.38
CA VAL A 31 14.94 14.56 9.43
C VAL A 31 13.92 13.60 8.81
N ILE A 32 13.30 13.99 7.70
CA ILE A 32 12.31 13.16 6.99
C ILE A 32 12.96 11.87 6.46
N GLN A 33 14.15 11.96 5.87
CA GLN A 33 14.88 10.78 5.37
C GLN A 33 15.25 9.83 6.51
N THR A 34 15.79 10.34 7.62
CA THR A 34 16.16 9.50 8.77
C THR A 34 14.96 8.74 9.35
N ILE A 35 13.83 9.43 9.50
CA ILE A 35 12.59 8.80 9.98
C ILE A 35 12.07 7.79 8.95
N SER A 36 12.10 8.15 7.66
CA SER A 36 11.65 7.26 6.59
C SER A 36 12.50 6.01 6.50
N ASP A 37 13.82 6.11 6.56
CA ASP A 37 14.73 4.97 6.50
C ASP A 37 14.60 4.08 7.75
N PHE A 38 14.33 4.67 8.91
CA PHE A 38 14.06 3.91 10.13
C PHE A 38 12.73 3.15 10.07
N LEU A 39 11.67 3.79 9.56
CA LEU A 39 10.35 3.18 9.45
C LEU A 39 10.26 2.17 8.32
N TRP A 40 10.74 2.51 7.12
CA TRP A 40 10.67 1.68 5.92
C TRP A 40 11.84 0.70 5.78
N GLY A 41 12.85 0.82 6.64
CA GLY A 41 14.00 -0.06 6.64
C GLY A 41 13.73 -1.42 7.27
N THR A 42 14.80 -2.02 7.75
CA THR A 42 14.87 -3.36 8.32
C THR A 42 13.74 -3.75 9.30
N PRO A 43 13.32 -2.90 10.27
CA PRO A 43 12.30 -3.33 11.25
C PRO A 43 10.93 -3.59 10.64
N MET A 44 10.48 -2.78 9.68
CA MET A 44 9.18 -2.96 9.04
C MET A 44 9.19 -4.16 8.09
N THR A 45 10.28 -4.38 7.36
CA THR A 45 10.42 -5.58 6.52
C THR A 45 10.38 -6.86 7.37
N ILE A 46 11.11 -6.90 8.49
CA ILE A 46 11.12 -8.04 9.41
C ILE A 46 9.73 -8.23 10.05
N ALA A 47 9.07 -7.16 10.48
CA ALA A 47 7.74 -7.25 11.06
C ALA A 47 6.71 -7.78 10.04
N LEU A 48 6.76 -7.34 8.79
CA LEU A 48 5.86 -7.80 7.74
C LEU A 48 6.09 -9.27 7.38
N ILE A 49 7.34 -9.67 7.14
CA ILE A 49 7.69 -11.06 6.82
C ILE A 49 7.38 -11.96 8.02
N GLY A 50 7.77 -11.55 9.23
CA GLY A 50 7.56 -12.29 10.47
C GLY A 50 6.08 -12.48 10.79
N THR A 51 5.27 -11.42 10.68
CA THR A 51 3.82 -11.49 10.90
C THR A 51 3.15 -12.33 9.81
N GLY A 52 3.51 -12.14 8.55
CA GLY A 52 2.97 -12.92 7.44
C GLY A 52 3.29 -14.41 7.57
N LEU A 53 4.51 -14.76 8.00
CA LEU A 53 4.95 -16.14 8.20
C LEU A 53 4.27 -16.76 9.43
N TYR A 54 4.17 -16.02 10.54
CA TYR A 54 3.46 -16.45 11.74
C TYR A 54 1.98 -16.74 11.46
N LEU A 55 1.29 -15.84 10.75
CA LEU A 55 -0.10 -16.06 10.32
C LEU A 55 -0.19 -17.25 9.35
N SER A 56 0.68 -17.32 8.34
CA SER A 56 0.65 -18.43 7.36
C SER A 56 0.77 -19.81 8.02
N ILE A 57 1.63 -19.94 9.04
CA ILE A 57 1.78 -21.17 9.84
C ILE A 57 0.53 -21.41 10.71
N LYS A 58 0.00 -20.39 11.39
CA LYS A 58 -1.21 -20.50 12.22
C LYS A 58 -2.45 -20.93 11.43
N PHE A 59 -2.57 -20.47 10.18
CA PHE A 59 -3.63 -20.85 9.26
C PHE A 59 -3.34 -22.17 8.51
N LYS A 60 -2.24 -22.88 8.82
CA LYS A 60 -1.85 -24.18 8.24
C LYS A 60 -1.88 -24.20 6.70
N PHE A 61 -1.44 -23.12 6.04
CA PHE A 61 -1.48 -22.99 4.57
C PHE A 61 -2.88 -23.17 3.94
N ARG A 62 -3.96 -23.16 4.72
CA ARG A 62 -5.31 -23.51 4.27
C ARG A 62 -5.84 -22.57 3.18
N TYR A 63 -5.39 -21.32 3.17
CA TYR A 63 -5.65 -20.34 2.10
C TYR A 63 -4.98 -20.71 0.77
N ILE A 64 -3.77 -21.28 0.82
CA ILE A 64 -2.99 -21.68 -0.36
C ILE A 64 -3.50 -23.03 -0.90
N THR A 65 -3.90 -23.96 -0.03
CA THR A 65 -4.38 -25.30 -0.45
C THR A 65 -5.85 -25.31 -0.91
N LYS A 66 -6.69 -24.37 -0.46
CA LYS A 66 -8.14 -24.32 -0.79
C LYS A 66 -8.51 -23.23 -1.81
N ILE A 67 -7.54 -22.67 -2.56
CA ILE A 67 -7.79 -21.66 -3.61
C ILE A 67 -8.89 -22.12 -4.58
N LYS A 68 -8.88 -23.38 -5.00
CA LYS A 68 -9.89 -23.93 -5.94
C LYS A 68 -11.32 -23.90 -5.38
N PHE A 69 -11.48 -24.16 -4.08
CA PHE A 69 -12.78 -24.12 -3.40
C PHE A 69 -13.29 -22.68 -3.22
N HIS A 70 -12.38 -21.75 -2.88
CA HIS A 70 -12.72 -20.33 -2.79
C HIS A 70 -13.08 -19.74 -4.15
N PHE A 71 -12.34 -20.08 -5.21
CA PHE A 71 -12.63 -19.62 -6.56
C PHE A 71 -13.99 -20.14 -7.05
N GLN A 72 -14.30 -21.43 -6.85
CA GLN A 72 -15.59 -22.01 -7.22
C GLN A 72 -16.76 -21.42 -6.42
N ASN A 73 -16.59 -21.19 -5.12
CA ASN A 73 -17.66 -20.65 -4.27
C ASN A 73 -17.84 -19.13 -4.46
N THR A 74 -16.79 -18.39 -4.80
CA THR A 74 -16.86 -16.94 -5.06
C THR A 74 -17.35 -16.65 -6.48
N PHE A 75 -16.75 -17.22 -7.53
CA PHE A 75 -17.21 -17.02 -8.91
C PHE A 75 -18.55 -17.71 -9.19
N GLY A 76 -18.76 -18.92 -8.64
CA GLY A 76 -20.01 -19.66 -8.81
C GLY A 76 -21.21 -19.04 -8.11
N LYS A 77 -21.01 -18.26 -7.03
CA LYS A 77 -22.08 -17.51 -6.33
C LYS A 77 -22.16 -16.03 -6.73
N MET A 78 -21.10 -15.42 -7.28
CA MET A 78 -21.16 -14.05 -7.84
C MET A 78 -22.06 -13.95 -9.06
N PHE A 79 -22.11 -15.00 -9.89
CA PHE A 79 -22.90 -15.02 -11.13
C PHE A 79 -24.31 -15.60 -10.96
N LYS A 80 -24.57 -16.36 -9.88
CA LYS A 80 -25.89 -16.92 -9.58
C LYS A 80 -26.68 -15.88 -8.78
N GLY A 81 -27.47 -15.07 -9.48
CA GLY A 81 -28.20 -13.94 -8.94
C GLY A 81 -28.99 -14.25 -7.65
N LYS A 82 -29.07 -13.23 -6.78
CA LYS A 82 -29.81 -13.21 -5.50
C LYS A 82 -29.43 -14.33 -4.52
N GLY A 83 -28.26 -14.19 -3.91
CA GLY A 83 -27.99 -14.78 -2.60
C GLY A 83 -28.55 -13.85 -1.51
N ASP A 84 -29.39 -14.41 -0.66
CA ASP A 84 -30.17 -13.78 0.41
C ASP A 84 -29.28 -13.23 1.56
N GLY A 85 -28.46 -12.22 1.26
CA GLY A 85 -27.56 -11.59 2.22
C GLY A 85 -27.65 -10.07 2.12
N GLU A 86 -27.71 -9.41 3.27
CA GLU A 86 -27.85 -7.96 3.47
C GLU A 86 -26.71 -7.12 2.85
N GLY A 87 -26.60 -7.11 1.52
CA GLY A 87 -25.60 -6.36 0.78
C GLY A 87 -26.24 -5.61 -0.38
N THR A 88 -26.20 -4.28 -0.32
CA THR A 88 -26.79 -3.35 -1.32
C THR A 88 -26.10 -3.41 -2.70
N VAL A 89 -25.07 -4.24 -2.88
CA VAL A 89 -24.20 -4.29 -4.06
C VAL A 89 -23.98 -5.75 -4.49
N SER A 90 -24.10 -6.04 -5.79
CA SER A 90 -23.78 -7.36 -6.37
C SER A 90 -22.37 -7.81 -5.98
N GLY A 91 -22.17 -9.09 -5.66
CA GLY A 91 -20.87 -9.63 -5.26
C GLY A 91 -19.77 -9.30 -6.27
N PHE A 92 -20.09 -9.30 -7.56
CA PHE A 92 -19.16 -8.89 -8.62
C PHE A 92 -18.78 -7.40 -8.53
N ALA A 93 -19.76 -6.52 -8.31
CA ALA A 93 -19.51 -5.09 -8.16
C ALA A 93 -18.66 -4.79 -6.91
N ALA A 94 -18.90 -5.49 -5.79
CA ALA A 94 -18.06 -5.38 -4.59
C ALA A 94 -16.61 -5.84 -4.84
N ALA A 95 -16.41 -6.91 -5.62
CA ALA A 95 -15.07 -7.34 -6.03
C ALA A 95 -14.38 -6.32 -6.94
N CYS A 96 -15.09 -5.76 -7.92
CA CYS A 96 -14.55 -4.70 -8.78
C CYS A 96 -14.11 -3.47 -7.96
N THR A 97 -14.90 -3.03 -6.99
CA THR A 97 -14.53 -1.93 -6.09
C THR A 97 -13.28 -2.27 -5.27
N ALA A 98 -13.21 -3.47 -4.70
CA ALA A 98 -12.04 -3.90 -3.94
C ALA A 98 -10.77 -3.97 -4.82
N MET A 99 -10.87 -4.46 -6.05
CA MET A 99 -9.76 -4.52 -7.00
C MET A 99 -9.32 -3.13 -7.44
N ALA A 100 -10.26 -2.23 -7.76
CA ALA A 100 -9.96 -0.85 -8.14
C ALA A 100 -9.18 -0.09 -7.06
N ASN A 101 -9.43 -0.41 -5.78
CA ASN A 101 -8.67 0.18 -4.67
C ASN A 101 -7.21 -0.31 -4.59
N THR A 102 -6.90 -1.48 -5.17
CA THR A 102 -5.57 -2.11 -5.05
C THR A 102 -4.76 -2.10 -6.36
N ILE A 103 -5.40 -1.87 -7.51
CA ILE A 103 -4.76 -1.85 -8.82
C ILE A 103 -4.64 -0.39 -9.28
N GLY A 104 -3.41 0.09 -9.38
CA GLY A 104 -3.12 1.44 -9.86
C GLY A 104 -1.77 1.54 -10.56
N VAL A 105 -1.51 2.71 -11.17
CA VAL A 105 -0.25 3.00 -11.89
C VAL A 105 0.97 2.79 -10.99
N GLY A 106 0.83 3.08 -9.69
CA GLY A 106 1.87 2.88 -8.69
C GLY A 106 2.31 1.42 -8.52
N ASN A 107 1.39 0.45 -8.61
CA ASN A 107 1.76 -0.96 -8.52
C ASN A 107 2.55 -1.39 -9.76
N ILE A 108 2.13 -0.96 -10.95
CA ILE A 108 2.81 -1.32 -12.20
C ILE A 108 4.20 -0.69 -12.26
N GLY A 109 4.30 0.61 -11.95
CA GLY A 109 5.58 1.33 -11.87
C GLY A 109 6.49 0.75 -10.80
N GLY A 110 5.96 0.42 -9.62
CA GLY A 110 6.72 -0.20 -8.53
C GLY A 110 7.28 -1.58 -8.91
N VAL A 111 6.49 -2.41 -9.60
CA VAL A 111 6.98 -3.71 -10.13
C VAL A 111 8.09 -3.49 -11.16
N ALA A 112 7.91 -2.53 -12.07
CA ALA A 112 8.92 -2.22 -13.09
C ALA A 112 10.24 -1.75 -12.46
N THR A 113 10.18 -0.86 -11.46
CA THR A 113 11.35 -0.41 -10.69
C THR A 113 12.00 -1.57 -9.93
N ALA A 114 11.20 -2.43 -9.28
CA ALA A 114 11.72 -3.58 -8.52
C ALA A 114 12.46 -4.58 -9.42
N ILE A 115 11.96 -4.86 -10.63
CA ILE A 115 12.63 -5.74 -11.60
C ILE A 115 13.88 -5.05 -12.16
N THR A 116 13.82 -3.75 -12.44
CA THR A 116 14.96 -3.00 -13.00
C THR A 116 16.11 -2.89 -12.00
N MET A 117 15.80 -2.67 -10.71
CA MET A 117 16.79 -2.54 -9.65
C MET A 117 17.26 -3.89 -9.08
N GLY A 118 16.36 -4.87 -8.96
CA GLY A 118 16.62 -6.17 -8.33
C GLY A 118 16.93 -7.31 -9.30
N GLY A 119 16.83 -7.07 -10.61
CA GLY A 119 16.99 -8.09 -11.64
C GLY A 119 15.82 -9.10 -11.68
N PRO A 120 15.94 -10.18 -12.47
CA PRO A 120 14.86 -11.15 -12.66
C PRO A 120 14.48 -11.92 -11.39
N GLY A 121 15.37 -11.98 -10.39
CA GLY A 121 15.12 -12.64 -9.10
C GLY A 121 14.06 -11.94 -8.24
N ALA A 122 13.73 -10.67 -8.52
CA ALA A 122 12.70 -9.93 -7.79
C ALA A 122 11.32 -10.62 -7.87
N ILE A 123 11.00 -11.26 -9.00
CA ILE A 123 9.70 -11.90 -9.24
C ILE A 123 9.47 -13.05 -8.25
N PHE A 124 10.51 -13.83 -7.95
CA PHE A 124 10.43 -14.92 -6.97
C PHE A 124 10.07 -14.41 -5.58
N TRP A 125 10.73 -13.33 -5.14
CA TRP A 125 10.45 -12.69 -3.85
C TRP A 125 9.08 -12.01 -3.82
N MET A 126 8.60 -11.49 -4.94
CA MET A 126 7.25 -10.94 -5.06
C MET A 126 6.17 -12.03 -4.88
N TRP A 127 6.36 -13.24 -5.44
CA TRP A 127 5.43 -14.35 -5.21
C TRP A 127 5.41 -14.79 -3.75
N ILE A 128 6.58 -14.94 -3.11
CA ILE A 128 6.65 -15.26 -1.68
C ILE A 128 5.92 -14.20 -0.85
N SER A 129 6.19 -12.93 -1.11
CA SER A 129 5.57 -11.81 -0.40
C SER A 129 4.05 -11.74 -0.64
N ALA A 130 3.58 -12.06 -1.84
CA ALA A 130 2.16 -12.13 -2.17
C ALA A 130 1.45 -13.26 -1.41
N LEU A 131 2.07 -14.43 -1.27
CA LEU A 131 1.53 -15.54 -0.48
C LEU A 131 1.39 -15.17 1.00
N LEU A 132 2.42 -14.54 1.57
CA LEU A 132 2.38 -14.06 2.94
C LEU A 132 1.34 -12.95 3.12
N GLY A 133 1.29 -11.99 2.20
CA GLY A 133 0.35 -10.86 2.23
C GLY A 133 -1.11 -11.26 2.12
N MET A 134 -1.42 -12.33 1.36
CA MET A 134 -2.77 -12.87 1.25
C MET A 134 -3.32 -13.33 2.61
N SER A 135 -2.48 -14.00 3.41
CA SER A 135 -2.87 -14.48 4.74
C SER A 135 -3.22 -13.33 5.69
N THR A 136 -2.42 -12.26 5.68
CA THR A 136 -2.62 -11.08 6.52
C THR A 136 -3.89 -10.32 6.11
N LYS A 137 -4.07 -10.07 4.81
CA LYS A 137 -5.26 -9.39 4.29
C LYS A 137 -6.54 -10.18 4.57
N ALA A 138 -6.50 -11.51 4.48
CA ALA A 138 -7.63 -12.34 4.84
C ALA A 138 -8.00 -12.20 6.33
N CYS A 139 -7.01 -12.19 7.23
CA CYS A 139 -7.25 -11.99 8.65
C CYS A 139 -7.90 -10.63 8.94
N GLU A 140 -7.39 -9.57 8.32
CA GLU A 140 -7.95 -8.22 8.43
C GLU A 140 -9.42 -8.18 8.00
N ILE A 141 -9.75 -8.81 6.86
CA ILE A 141 -11.13 -8.83 6.34
C ILE A 141 -12.05 -9.63 7.27
N ILE A 142 -11.61 -10.80 7.77
CA ILE A 142 -12.41 -11.63 8.67
C ILE A 142 -12.67 -10.91 10.00
N LEU A 143 -11.65 -10.28 10.58
CA LEU A 143 -11.80 -9.47 11.80
C LEU A 143 -12.70 -8.27 11.55
N GLY A 144 -12.51 -7.57 10.43
CA GLY A 144 -13.32 -6.44 10.03
C GLY A 144 -14.80 -6.78 9.89
N GLN A 145 -15.15 -7.95 9.34
CA GLN A 145 -16.54 -8.41 9.29
C GLN A 145 -17.07 -8.81 10.67
N ARG A 146 -16.25 -9.48 11.49
CA ARG A 146 -16.68 -9.95 12.83
C ARG A 146 -16.97 -8.81 13.80
N TYR A 147 -16.21 -7.73 13.74
CA TYR A 147 -16.34 -6.57 14.63
C TYR A 147 -17.08 -5.40 13.98
N ARG A 148 -17.74 -5.61 12.83
CA ARG A 148 -18.54 -4.58 12.18
C ARG A 148 -19.82 -4.33 12.98
N VAL A 149 -19.81 -3.31 13.84
CA VAL A 149 -21.02 -2.80 14.48
C VAL A 149 -21.72 -1.88 13.49
N LYS A 150 -22.96 -2.20 13.11
CA LYS A 150 -23.82 -1.28 12.36
C LYS A 150 -24.38 -0.28 13.38
N TYR A 151 -23.99 0.99 13.27
CA TYR A 151 -24.69 2.05 13.98
C TYR A 151 -25.98 2.32 13.21
N GLU A 152 -27.09 1.85 13.77
CA GLU A 152 -28.44 2.14 13.31
C GLU A 152 -28.81 3.52 13.87
N ASN A 153 -29.02 4.50 13.00
CA ASN A 153 -29.56 5.82 13.30
C ASN A 153 -30.78 6.05 12.41
#